data_AF-A0A2G5EXH8-F1
#
_entry.id   AF-A0A2G5EXH8-F1
#
_cell.length_a   1.000
_cell.length_b   1.000
_cell.length_c   1.000
_cell.angle_alpha   90.00
_cell.angle_beta   90.00
_cell.angle_gamma   90.00
#
_symmetry.space_group_name_H-M   'P 1'
#
loop_
_entity.id
_entity.type
_entity.pdbx_description
1 polymer ?
#
loop_
_entity_poly.entity_id
_entity_poly.type
_entity_poly.pdbx_seq_one_letter_code
_entity_poly.pdbx_strand_id
1 'polypeptide(L)'
;MKKSFLLFNYNGYGSPFFLIKISAIILLSFTFFYLGKHWYNGDYQQQQQKQLIFFNNHQSNHSISLSPNTNIIFHDNDADADVDVDLSSFIIPVLNSPSPSPSIDQTEPFDPPLSLPLPLSPPPVSIDRFGIVDENGTMATDFEVGEFDSDLVEDWENGNVTEQVKDTKSSRVRVKKFGLCSTSMKEYIPCLDNVDEIKKLKSTEKGEKFERHCPTEGKRLNCLVPPPKGYRPPIPWPKSRSEVWFVNVPHTRLVDDKGGQNWITKDKNKFKFPGGGTQFIHGADQYIDQISKMVSDIRFGVHTRVALDVGCGVASFGAFLLSRNVITLSIAPKDVHENQIQFALERGVPAMVAAFATHRLLYPSQAFDLIHCSRCRINWTRDDGVLLLEVNRMLRAGGYFAWAAQPVYKHEEALQEQWKEMEDLTNRLCWELVSKEGYIAIWRKPLNNICYNHRDAGTKPPLCDLDDEPDNVWYFCYFHLTAIKP
;
A
#
# COMPACT_ATOMS: atom_id res chain seq x y z
N MET A 1 37.69 -48.87 18.03
CA MET A 1 37.75 -48.29 19.40
C MET A 1 36.38 -48.39 20.04
N LYS A 2 36.37 -48.53 21.37
CA LYS A 2 35.36 -49.20 22.20
C LYS A 2 33.98 -48.52 22.26
N LYS A 3 32.92 -49.34 22.21
CA LYS A 3 31.61 -49.10 22.82
C LYS A 3 31.80 -48.84 24.32
N SER A 4 31.11 -47.85 24.88
CA SER A 4 30.87 -47.77 26.32
C SER A 4 29.37 -47.64 26.59
N PHE A 5 28.88 -48.64 27.31
CA PHE A 5 27.56 -48.76 27.89
C PHE A 5 27.33 -47.68 28.96
N LEU A 6 26.15 -47.08 28.98
CA LEU A 6 25.53 -46.58 30.20
C LEU A 6 24.11 -47.14 30.25
N LEU A 7 23.99 -48.24 31.00
CA LEU A 7 22.74 -48.83 31.46
C LEU A 7 22.02 -47.79 32.34
N PHE A 8 20.86 -47.31 31.89
CA PHE A 8 19.88 -46.78 32.83
C PHE A 8 19.07 -47.96 33.37
N ASN A 9 19.31 -48.20 34.66
CA ASN A 9 18.72 -49.26 35.45
C ASN A 9 17.19 -49.07 35.50
N TYR A 10 16.47 -49.99 34.87
CA TYR A 10 15.01 -50.08 34.88
C TYR A 10 14.60 -50.80 36.17
N ASN A 11 14.45 -50.06 37.26
CA ASN A 11 13.86 -50.58 38.51
C ASN A 11 13.26 -49.43 39.32
N GLY A 12 11.92 -49.36 39.34
CA GLY A 12 11.18 -48.36 40.12
C GLY A 12 9.77 -48.04 39.64
N TYR A 13 9.10 -48.93 38.89
CA TYR A 13 7.65 -48.82 38.68
C TYR A 13 6.94 -49.27 39.96
N GLY A 14 6.45 -48.31 40.75
CA GLY A 14 5.68 -48.61 41.96
C GLY A 14 5.72 -47.56 43.06
N SER A 15 6.33 -46.39 42.84
CA SER A 15 6.25 -45.28 43.81
C SER A 15 5.02 -44.41 43.49
N PRO A 16 4.04 -44.26 44.42
CA PRO A 16 2.88 -43.40 44.21
C PRO A 16 3.27 -41.95 43.89
N PHE A 17 4.45 -41.51 44.35
CA PHE A 17 4.97 -40.17 44.07
C PHE A 17 5.37 -39.93 42.60
N PHE A 18 5.74 -40.98 41.85
CA PHE A 18 6.12 -40.82 40.44
C PHE A 18 4.90 -40.63 39.55
N LEU A 19 3.84 -41.41 39.79
CA LEU A 19 2.56 -41.26 39.09
C LEU A 19 1.90 -39.92 39.43
N ILE A 20 2.00 -39.45 40.69
CA ILE A 20 1.51 -38.12 41.08
C ILE A 20 2.24 -37.01 40.33
N LYS A 21 3.57 -37.10 40.14
CA LYS A 21 4.34 -36.10 39.38
C LYS A 21 3.95 -36.05 37.91
N ILE A 22 3.75 -37.21 37.27
CA ILE A 22 3.31 -37.27 35.86
C ILE A 22 1.88 -36.71 35.73
N SER A 23 0.97 -37.09 36.62
CA SER A 23 -0.41 -36.56 36.64
C SER A 23 -0.44 -35.06 36.87
N ALA A 24 0.43 -34.52 37.73
CA ALA A 24 0.53 -33.08 37.97
C ALA A 24 1.01 -32.32 36.73
N ILE A 25 2.00 -32.86 36.00
CA ILE A 25 2.50 -32.23 34.75
C ILE A 25 1.43 -32.27 33.65
N ILE A 26 0.70 -33.38 33.52
CA ILE A 26 -0.41 -33.50 32.55
C ILE A 26 -1.53 -32.52 32.91
N LEU A 27 -1.93 -32.43 34.19
CA LEU A 27 -2.93 -31.47 34.65
C LEU A 27 -2.51 -30.02 34.40
N LEU A 28 -1.24 -29.69 34.66
CA LEU A 28 -0.70 -28.36 34.40
C LEU A 28 -0.71 -28.03 32.90
N SER A 29 -0.41 -29.01 32.06
CA SER A 29 -0.44 -28.86 30.60
C SER A 29 -1.87 -28.65 30.08
N PHE A 30 -2.83 -29.39 30.63
CA PHE A 30 -4.25 -29.22 30.31
C PHE A 30 -4.82 -27.89 30.80
N THR A 31 -4.42 -27.41 31.98
CA THR A 31 -4.87 -26.10 32.48
C THR A 31 -4.30 -24.97 31.63
N PHE A 32 -3.01 -25.01 31.23
CA PHE A 32 -2.45 -24.02 30.31
C PHE A 32 -3.11 -24.06 28.93
N PHE A 33 -3.41 -25.24 28.39
CA PHE A 33 -4.13 -25.38 27.13
C PHE A 33 -5.57 -24.87 27.23
N TYR A 34 -6.28 -25.15 28.33
CA TYR A 34 -7.65 -24.71 28.56
C TYR A 34 -7.73 -23.20 28.81
N LEU A 35 -6.83 -22.63 29.62
CA LEU A 35 -6.70 -21.18 29.83
C LEU A 35 -6.33 -20.46 28.53
N GLY A 36 -5.40 -21.01 27.74
CA GLY A 36 -5.05 -20.49 26.41
C GLY A 36 -6.25 -20.50 25.45
N LYS A 37 -7.05 -21.58 25.45
CA LYS A 37 -8.26 -21.68 24.62
C LYS A 37 -9.38 -20.73 25.08
N HIS A 38 -9.53 -20.51 26.39
CA HIS A 38 -10.54 -19.58 26.92
C HIS A 38 -10.19 -18.11 26.69
N TRP A 39 -8.91 -17.76 26.72
CA TRP A 39 -8.44 -16.42 26.35
C TRP A 39 -8.49 -16.18 24.84
N TYR A 40 -8.32 -17.23 24.02
CA TYR A 40 -8.44 -17.12 22.57
C TYR A 40 -9.90 -16.99 22.10
N ASN A 41 -10.85 -17.66 22.76
CA ASN A 41 -12.26 -17.63 22.37
C ASN A 41 -13.08 -16.48 22.99
N GLY A 42 -12.55 -15.78 24.00
CA GLY A 42 -13.27 -14.75 24.76
C GLY A 42 -13.56 -13.47 23.99
N ASP A 43 -12.68 -13.05 23.07
CA ASP A 43 -12.84 -11.79 22.32
C ASP A 43 -13.57 -11.97 20.99
N TYR A 44 -13.63 -13.17 20.43
CA TYR A 44 -14.15 -13.39 19.06
C TYR A 44 -15.66 -13.62 18.98
N GLN A 45 -16.28 -14.19 20.02
CA GLN A 45 -17.70 -14.57 19.96
C GLN A 45 -18.68 -13.49 20.45
N GLN A 46 -18.22 -12.45 21.14
CA GLN A 46 -19.12 -11.45 21.72
C GLN A 46 -19.53 -10.33 20.73
N GLN A 47 -18.87 -10.21 19.57
CA GLN A 47 -19.23 -9.24 18.52
C GLN A 47 -20.36 -9.71 17.58
N GLN A 48 -20.68 -11.00 17.51
CA GLN A 48 -21.63 -11.50 16.49
C GLN A 48 -23.12 -11.30 16.84
N GLN A 49 -23.49 -10.88 18.06
CA GLN A 49 -24.87 -11.06 18.50
C GLN A 49 -25.50 -9.84 19.21
N LYS A 50 -25.60 -8.68 18.53
CA LYS A 50 -26.64 -7.67 18.84
C LYS A 50 -27.13 -6.96 17.56
N GLN A 51 -28.15 -7.53 16.92
CA GLN A 51 -29.11 -6.76 16.11
C GLN A 51 -29.88 -5.82 17.05
N LEU A 52 -30.10 -4.56 16.65
CA LEU A 52 -31.27 -3.75 17.04
C LEU A 52 -31.38 -2.50 16.15
N ILE A 53 -32.63 -2.14 15.90
CA ILE A 53 -33.19 -1.30 14.85
C ILE A 53 -33.04 0.20 15.17
N PHE A 54 -32.77 1.04 14.15
CA PHE A 54 -32.72 2.51 14.28
C PHE A 54 -33.94 3.19 13.65
N PHE A 55 -34.49 4.18 14.35
CA PHE A 55 -35.37 5.21 13.79
C PHE A 55 -34.55 6.42 13.34
N ASN A 56 -34.92 6.95 12.17
CA ASN A 56 -34.32 8.14 11.56
C ASN A 56 -35.11 9.39 11.95
N ASN A 57 -34.44 10.54 12.10
CA ASN A 57 -35.11 11.83 11.94
C ASN A 57 -34.16 12.93 11.45
N HIS A 58 -34.77 13.86 10.75
CA HIS A 58 -34.31 14.73 9.66
C HIS A 58 -33.44 15.95 10.01
N GLN A 59 -32.87 16.50 8.92
CA GLN A 59 -32.64 17.93 8.58
C GLN A 59 -31.46 18.65 9.30
N SER A 60 -30.69 19.54 8.68
CA SER A 60 -30.68 20.12 7.33
C SER A 60 -29.41 20.97 7.12
N ASN A 61 -29.12 21.23 5.84
CA ASN A 61 -28.52 22.43 5.22
C ASN A 61 -27.16 22.95 5.70
N HIS A 62 -26.15 22.89 4.81
CA HIS A 62 -25.27 24.04 4.56
C HIS A 62 -24.73 24.05 3.11
N SER A 63 -24.59 25.27 2.58
CA SER A 63 -24.29 25.69 1.21
C SER A 63 -22.86 25.38 0.75
N ILE A 64 -22.75 24.96 -0.51
CA ILE A 64 -21.53 24.57 -1.23
C ILE A 64 -20.95 25.78 -1.98
N SER A 65 -19.62 25.91 -1.95
CA SER A 65 -18.83 26.79 -2.83
C SER A 65 -18.18 25.91 -3.90
N LEU A 66 -18.49 26.19 -5.17
CA LEU A 66 -17.93 25.55 -6.35
C LEU A 66 -16.58 26.20 -6.70
N SER A 67 -15.57 25.37 -7.00
CA SER A 67 -14.31 25.80 -7.60
C SER A 67 -14.35 25.56 -9.12
N PRO A 68 -13.74 26.43 -9.94
CA PRO A 68 -13.98 26.50 -11.37
C PRO A 68 -13.02 25.57 -12.13
N ASN A 69 -13.54 24.59 -12.85
CA ASN A 69 -12.91 24.02 -14.05
C ASN A 69 -13.91 23.20 -14.86
N THR A 70 -14.88 23.91 -15.43
CA THR A 70 -15.69 23.42 -16.55
C THR A 70 -15.76 24.52 -17.59
N ASN A 71 -14.81 24.53 -18.52
CA ASN A 71 -15.00 25.24 -19.77
C ASN A 71 -15.91 24.39 -20.66
N ILE A 72 -17.21 24.45 -20.37
CA ILE A 72 -18.25 24.16 -21.35
C ILE A 72 -19.15 25.39 -21.39
N ILE A 73 -19.00 26.17 -22.46
CA ILE A 73 -19.86 27.30 -22.74
C ILE A 73 -21.14 26.72 -23.33
N PHE A 74 -22.21 26.67 -22.52
CA PHE A 74 -23.57 26.49 -23.03
C PHE A 74 -24.19 27.89 -23.19
N HIS A 75 -24.52 28.24 -24.43
CA HIS A 75 -25.48 29.30 -24.71
C HIS A 75 -26.86 28.67 -24.76
N ASP A 76 -27.63 28.82 -23.68
CA ASP A 76 -29.07 28.60 -23.72
C ASP A 76 -29.72 29.76 -24.47
N ASN A 77 -30.48 29.45 -25.52
CA ASN A 77 -31.77 30.06 -25.84
C ASN A 77 -32.50 29.24 -26.92
N ASP A 78 -33.76 28.96 -26.62
CA ASP A 78 -34.89 28.63 -27.49
C ASP A 78 -35.02 27.22 -28.14
N ALA A 79 -35.98 26.49 -27.56
CA ALA A 79 -37.10 25.75 -28.16
C ALA A 79 -36.98 25.11 -29.57
N ASP A 80 -37.37 23.83 -29.61
CA ASP A 80 -37.88 23.05 -30.76
C ASP A 80 -37.07 23.06 -32.07
N ALA A 81 -36.26 22.02 -32.29
CA ALA A 81 -36.08 21.38 -33.60
C ALA A 81 -35.30 20.06 -33.51
N ASP A 82 -35.88 19.00 -34.10
CA ASP A 82 -35.18 17.80 -34.54
C ASP A 82 -33.95 18.17 -35.39
N VAL A 83 -32.78 17.63 -35.07
CA VAL A 83 -31.61 17.65 -35.97
C VAL A 83 -30.89 16.31 -35.92
N ASP A 84 -31.05 15.54 -37.00
CA ASP A 84 -30.20 14.41 -37.37
C ASP A 84 -28.72 14.83 -37.41
N VAL A 85 -27.86 14.10 -36.70
CA VAL A 85 -26.40 14.29 -36.79
C VAL A 85 -25.81 13.15 -37.63
N ASP A 86 -25.42 13.51 -38.84
CA ASP A 86 -24.72 12.68 -39.83
C ASP A 86 -23.34 12.24 -39.32
N LEU A 87 -23.17 10.92 -39.16
CA LEU A 87 -21.98 10.27 -38.62
C LEU A 87 -20.93 9.95 -39.71
N SER A 88 -20.74 10.85 -40.67
CA SER A 88 -19.88 10.62 -41.84
C SER A 88 -18.45 11.20 -41.74
N SER A 89 -18.06 11.76 -40.59
CA SER A 89 -16.72 12.38 -40.40
C SER A 89 -15.74 11.62 -39.49
N PHE A 90 -16.11 10.43 -38.96
CA PHE A 90 -15.23 9.59 -38.13
C PHE A 90 -14.65 8.36 -38.86
N ILE A 91 -14.22 8.54 -40.13
CA ILE A 91 -13.50 7.50 -40.87
C ILE A 91 -12.14 8.07 -41.31
N ILE A 92 -11.07 7.69 -40.58
CA ILE A 92 -9.70 7.84 -41.07
C ILE A 92 -9.35 6.58 -41.89
N PRO A 93 -8.94 6.70 -43.16
CA PRO A 93 -8.68 5.54 -44.02
C PRO A 93 -7.33 4.89 -43.69
N VAL A 94 -7.38 3.58 -43.49
CA VAL A 94 -6.23 2.67 -43.41
C VAL A 94 -5.59 2.58 -44.80
N LEU A 95 -4.35 3.05 -44.95
CA LEU A 95 -3.57 2.87 -46.17
C LEU A 95 -2.84 1.52 -46.13
N ASN A 96 -3.43 0.52 -46.79
CA ASN A 96 -2.79 -0.74 -47.12
C ASN A 96 -1.93 -0.59 -48.38
N SER A 97 -0.72 -1.14 -48.38
CA SER A 97 0.00 -1.50 -49.61
C SER A 97 0.85 -2.76 -49.37
N PRO A 98 0.86 -3.72 -50.31
CA PRO A 98 1.41 -5.05 -50.08
C PRO A 98 2.90 -5.14 -50.43
N SER A 99 3.60 -6.12 -49.87
CA SER A 99 4.91 -6.56 -50.39
C SER A 99 4.94 -8.10 -50.44
N PRO A 100 5.50 -8.70 -51.50
CA PRO A 100 5.49 -10.14 -51.73
C PRO A 100 6.68 -10.84 -51.07
N SER A 101 6.49 -12.11 -50.71
CA SER A 101 7.58 -13.08 -50.46
C SER A 101 8.07 -13.64 -51.81
N PRO A 102 9.32 -14.17 -51.93
CA PRO A 102 9.56 -15.56 -51.51
C PRO A 102 11.00 -15.95 -51.08
N SER A 103 11.04 -17.16 -50.48
CA SER A 103 12.06 -18.22 -50.54
C SER A 103 13.35 -18.23 -49.69
N ILE A 104 13.61 -19.47 -49.24
CA ILE A 104 14.63 -20.07 -48.38
C ILE A 104 15.91 -20.34 -49.19
N ASP A 105 17.11 -20.03 -48.66
CA ASP A 105 18.24 -21.00 -48.58
C ASP A 105 19.47 -20.49 -47.77
N GLN A 106 20.07 -21.45 -47.05
CA GLN A 106 21.47 -21.66 -46.61
C GLN A 106 22.36 -20.61 -45.88
N THR A 107 22.64 -20.98 -44.62
CA THR A 107 23.85 -20.96 -43.77
C THR A 107 25.20 -20.41 -44.30
N GLU A 108 25.76 -19.41 -43.60
CA GLU A 108 27.17 -19.36 -43.11
C GLU A 108 27.34 -18.24 -42.03
N PRO A 109 28.36 -18.30 -41.14
CA PRO A 109 28.38 -17.55 -39.88
C PRO A 109 28.89 -16.11 -40.03
N PHE A 110 28.13 -15.15 -39.50
CA PHE A 110 28.53 -13.74 -39.43
C PHE A 110 29.32 -13.44 -38.15
N ASP A 111 30.52 -12.88 -38.33
CA ASP A 111 31.30 -12.20 -37.29
C ASP A 111 30.48 -11.07 -36.64
N PRO A 112 30.67 -10.79 -35.33
CA PRO A 112 29.92 -9.74 -34.64
C PRO A 112 30.32 -8.35 -35.16
N PRO A 113 29.37 -7.42 -35.37
CA PRO A 113 29.71 -6.08 -35.83
C PRO A 113 30.45 -5.31 -34.74
N LEU A 114 31.51 -4.62 -35.14
CA LEU A 114 32.23 -3.61 -34.36
C LEU A 114 31.23 -2.62 -33.76
N SER A 115 31.25 -2.50 -32.44
CA SER A 115 30.47 -1.55 -31.65
C SER A 115 30.83 -0.11 -32.04
N LEU A 116 29.88 0.60 -32.64
CA LEU A 116 29.92 2.06 -32.73
C LEU A 116 29.84 2.65 -31.31
N PRO A 117 30.56 3.75 -31.00
CA PRO A 117 30.47 4.39 -29.69
C PRO A 117 29.05 4.94 -29.48
N LEU A 118 28.47 4.71 -28.30
CA LEU A 118 27.22 5.37 -27.92
C LEU A 118 27.38 6.90 -28.02
N PRO A 119 26.36 7.63 -28.52
CA PRO A 119 26.35 9.09 -28.38
C PRO A 119 26.39 9.45 -26.89
N LEU A 120 27.28 10.39 -26.55
CA LEU A 120 27.41 10.96 -25.22
C LEU A 120 26.04 11.41 -24.70
N SER A 121 25.67 10.95 -23.51
CA SER A 121 24.50 11.45 -22.79
C SER A 121 24.56 12.98 -22.70
N PRO A 122 23.48 13.71 -23.04
CA PRO A 122 23.45 15.15 -22.79
C PRO A 122 23.64 15.41 -21.29
N PRO A 123 24.28 16.54 -20.91
CA PRO A 123 24.42 16.91 -19.52
C PRO A 123 23.04 16.99 -18.85
N PRO A 124 22.94 16.70 -17.54
CA PRO A 124 21.68 16.81 -16.83
C PRO A 124 21.13 18.22 -16.99
N VAL A 125 19.94 18.34 -17.58
CA VAL A 125 19.19 19.59 -17.58
C VAL A 125 18.88 19.91 -16.12
N SER A 126 19.34 21.07 -15.64
CA SER A 126 18.94 21.58 -14.34
C SER A 126 17.43 21.80 -14.36
N ILE A 127 16.72 21.05 -13.52
CA ILE A 127 15.28 21.25 -13.33
C ILE A 127 15.15 22.44 -12.39
N ASP A 128 15.12 23.65 -12.96
CA ASP A 128 15.13 24.91 -12.18
C ASP A 128 13.74 25.52 -11.95
N ARG A 129 12.64 24.74 -12.07
CA ARG A 129 11.30 25.27 -11.78
C ARG A 129 10.39 24.29 -11.06
N PHE A 130 10.40 24.37 -9.74
CA PHE A 130 9.35 23.86 -8.86
C PHE A 130 8.35 24.97 -8.51
N GLY A 131 7.26 25.12 -9.26
CA GLY A 131 6.24 26.13 -8.92
C GLY A 131 5.68 25.92 -7.51
N ILE A 132 5.49 27.02 -6.77
CA ILE A 132 4.80 26.99 -5.48
C ILE A 132 3.31 27.20 -5.76
N VAL A 133 2.48 26.30 -5.21
CA VAL A 133 1.02 26.44 -5.23
C VAL A 133 0.65 27.38 -4.08
N ASP A 134 0.01 28.50 -4.40
CA ASP A 134 -0.49 29.41 -3.37
C ASP A 134 -1.70 28.85 -2.62
N GLU A 135 -2.17 29.56 -1.58
CA GLU A 135 -3.32 29.17 -0.77
C GLU A 135 -4.62 29.03 -1.60
N ASN A 136 -4.64 29.58 -2.82
CA ASN A 136 -5.76 29.54 -3.76
C ASN A 136 -5.60 28.46 -4.86
N GLY A 137 -4.56 27.63 -4.80
CA GLY A 137 -4.32 26.57 -5.78
C GLY A 137 -3.69 27.03 -7.09
N THR A 138 -3.22 28.28 -7.18
CA THR A 138 -2.61 28.84 -8.39
C THR A 138 -1.10 28.60 -8.38
N MET A 139 -0.56 28.14 -9.51
CA MET A 139 0.88 27.93 -9.68
C MET A 139 1.59 29.27 -9.90
N ALA A 140 2.35 29.73 -8.91
CA ALA A 140 3.29 30.82 -9.09
C ALA A 140 4.53 30.30 -9.84
N THR A 141 4.94 31.01 -10.90
CA THR A 141 6.08 30.63 -11.76
C THR A 141 7.31 31.49 -11.52
N ASP A 142 7.17 32.52 -10.70
CA ASP A 142 8.14 33.53 -10.31
C ASP A 142 8.51 33.35 -8.83
N PHE A 143 9.46 32.46 -8.57
CA PHE A 143 10.08 32.35 -7.26
C PHE A 143 11.59 32.22 -7.45
N GLU A 144 12.35 32.91 -6.62
CA GLU A 144 13.80 32.76 -6.56
C GLU A 144 14.11 31.61 -5.61
N VAL A 145 14.72 30.54 -6.13
CA VAL A 145 15.34 29.51 -5.29
C VAL A 145 16.58 30.16 -4.68
N GLY A 146 16.54 30.46 -3.38
CA GLY A 146 17.74 30.86 -2.65
C GLY A 146 18.84 29.80 -2.76
N GLU A 147 20.11 30.22 -2.68
CA GLU A 147 21.24 29.28 -2.71
C GLU A 147 21.04 28.15 -1.69
N PHE A 148 21.14 26.91 -2.19
CA PHE A 148 21.10 25.71 -1.35
C PHE A 148 22.44 25.59 -0.62
N ASP A 149 22.47 26.00 0.65
CA ASP A 149 23.64 25.80 1.52
C ASP A 149 23.70 24.34 1.98
N SER A 150 24.66 23.59 1.44
CA SER A 150 24.92 22.19 1.77
C SER A 150 25.35 21.97 3.21
N ASP A 151 25.86 23.01 3.88
CA ASP A 151 26.40 22.92 5.24
C ASP A 151 25.28 22.95 6.30
N LEU A 152 24.04 23.31 5.90
CA LEU A 152 22.85 23.29 6.76
C LEU A 152 22.40 21.88 7.19
N VAL A 153 22.89 20.83 6.52
CA VAL A 153 22.56 19.43 6.85
C VAL A 153 23.42 18.90 8.01
N GLU A 154 24.60 19.48 8.23
CA GLU A 154 25.54 19.00 9.25
C GLU A 154 25.27 19.62 10.65
N ASP A 155 24.57 20.75 10.72
CA ASP A 155 24.44 21.56 11.94
C ASP A 155 23.05 21.47 12.63
N TRP A 156 22.39 20.31 12.56
CA TRP A 156 21.09 20.09 13.22
C TRP A 156 21.20 19.99 14.75
N GLU A 157 22.40 19.78 15.31
CA GLU A 157 22.60 19.63 16.76
C GLU A 157 22.57 20.98 17.52
N ASN A 158 22.74 22.13 16.84
CA ASN A 158 22.72 23.45 17.47
C ASN A 158 21.40 24.19 17.23
N GLY A 159 20.41 23.89 18.07
CA GLY A 159 19.13 24.59 18.12
C GLY A 159 19.27 26.04 18.60
N ASN A 160 19.58 26.95 17.68
CA ASN A 160 19.11 28.35 17.61
C ASN A 160 19.99 29.12 16.61
N VAL A 161 19.65 29.06 15.33
CA VAL A 161 20.23 29.95 14.31
C VAL A 161 19.11 30.76 13.68
N THR A 162 19.17 32.07 13.89
CA THR A 162 18.33 33.06 13.20
C THR A 162 19.13 33.54 11.99
N GLU A 163 18.73 33.20 10.78
CA GLU A 163 19.32 33.82 9.59
C GLU A 163 18.70 35.19 9.32
N GLN A 164 19.56 36.15 9.03
CA GLN A 164 19.18 37.44 8.45
C GLN A 164 19.62 37.43 6.98
N VAL A 165 18.68 37.15 6.08
CA VAL A 165 18.88 37.43 4.66
C VAL A 165 18.86 38.95 4.48
N LYS A 166 20.00 39.52 4.09
CA LYS A 166 20.08 40.92 3.65
C LYS A 166 19.81 40.94 2.15
N ASP A 167 18.65 41.44 1.78
CA ASP A 167 18.49 41.98 0.44
C ASP A 167 17.96 43.42 0.44
N THR A 168 18.42 44.16 -0.55
CA THR A 168 18.33 45.62 -0.62
C THR A 168 16.94 46.00 -1.13
N LYS A 169 16.10 46.57 -0.25
CA LYS A 169 14.70 47.00 -0.51
C LYS A 169 13.69 45.87 -0.78
N SER A 170 13.46 45.01 0.21
CA SER A 170 12.19 44.29 0.35
C SER A 170 11.96 43.95 1.83
N SER A 171 10.70 43.93 2.27
CA SER A 171 10.31 43.64 3.65
C SER A 171 10.96 42.35 4.18
N ARG A 172 11.68 42.44 5.30
CA ARG A 172 12.33 41.28 5.94
C ARG A 172 11.27 40.34 6.52
N VAL A 173 11.06 39.19 5.87
CA VAL A 173 10.29 38.08 6.44
C VAL A 173 11.21 37.30 7.39
N ARG A 174 10.90 37.30 8.69
CA ARG A 174 11.58 36.42 9.65
C ARG A 174 10.88 35.07 9.67
N VAL A 175 11.49 34.06 9.04
CA VAL A 175 11.04 32.68 9.18
C VAL A 175 11.59 32.14 10.50
N LYS A 176 10.71 31.76 11.42
CA LYS A 176 11.11 31.15 12.69
C LYS A 176 11.55 29.71 12.42
N LYS A 177 12.84 29.41 12.60
CA LYS A 177 13.35 28.03 12.47
C LYS A 177 12.74 27.16 13.57
N PHE A 178 12.20 26.00 13.20
CA PHE A 178 11.70 25.03 14.16
C PHE A 178 12.88 24.42 14.93
N GLY A 179 12.78 24.35 16.26
CA GLY A 179 13.74 23.60 17.08
C GLY A 179 13.55 22.09 16.92
N LEU A 180 14.48 21.29 17.43
CA LEU A 180 14.32 19.83 17.48
C LEU A 180 13.37 19.42 18.61
N CYS A 181 12.54 18.41 18.34
CA CYS A 181 11.78 17.72 19.38
C CYS A 181 12.69 16.88 20.28
N SER A 182 12.18 16.43 21.42
CA SER A 182 12.89 15.47 22.28
C SER A 182 13.33 14.23 21.48
N THR A 183 14.51 13.69 21.77
CA THR A 183 15.03 12.45 21.15
C THR A 183 14.10 11.25 21.39
N SER A 184 13.26 11.30 22.43
CA SER A 184 12.22 10.28 22.66
C SER A 184 11.14 10.26 21.57
N MET A 185 11.01 11.33 20.79
CA MET A 185 10.03 11.47 19.71
C MET A 185 10.54 10.99 18.35
N LYS A 186 11.75 10.41 18.27
CA LYS A 186 12.38 9.98 17.00
C LYS A 186 11.51 9.03 16.14
N GLU A 187 10.57 8.29 16.75
CA GLU A 187 9.62 7.38 16.08
C GLU A 187 8.17 7.88 16.10
N TYR A 188 7.97 9.13 16.53
CA TYR A 188 6.66 9.73 16.66
C TYR A 188 6.15 10.24 15.31
N ILE A 189 4.99 9.73 14.90
CA ILE A 189 4.28 10.12 13.69
C ILE A 189 3.04 10.93 14.13
N PRO A 190 3.01 12.26 13.91
CA PRO A 190 2.04 13.16 14.54
C PRO A 190 0.57 12.76 14.44
N CYS A 191 0.13 12.26 13.27
CA CYS A 191 -1.26 11.86 13.08
C CYS A 191 -1.54 10.39 13.39
N LEU A 192 -0.53 9.55 13.66
CA LEU A 192 -0.73 8.12 13.93
C LEU A 192 -0.45 7.76 15.39
N ASP A 193 0.37 8.54 16.08
CA ASP A 193 0.73 8.35 17.48
C ASP A 193 -0.02 9.29 18.43
N ASN A 194 -1.14 9.84 17.98
CA ASN A 194 -1.98 10.71 18.79
C ASN A 194 -2.85 9.88 19.76
N VAL A 195 -2.21 9.43 20.84
CA VAL A 195 -2.84 8.58 21.87
C VAL A 195 -4.10 9.21 22.47
N ASP A 196 -4.11 10.54 22.62
CA ASP A 196 -5.25 11.25 23.20
C ASP A 196 -6.49 11.18 22.32
N GLU A 197 -6.35 11.32 21.00
CA GLU A 197 -7.48 11.19 20.07
C GLU A 197 -7.88 9.73 19.86
N ILE A 198 -6.91 8.81 19.79
CA ILE A 198 -7.17 7.37 19.67
C ILE A 198 -7.99 6.84 20.86
N LYS A 199 -7.71 7.33 22.08
CA LYS A 199 -8.48 6.95 23.28
C LYS A 199 -9.94 7.41 23.26
N LYS A 200 -10.29 8.43 22.47
CA LYS A 200 -11.66 8.92 22.35
C LYS A 200 -12.49 8.14 21.33
N LEU A 201 -11.86 7.26 20.55
CA LEU A 201 -12.56 6.44 19.58
C LEU A 201 -13.59 5.55 20.28
N LYS A 202 -14.80 5.49 19.71
CA LYS A 202 -15.89 4.64 20.23
C LYS A 202 -15.59 3.16 20.05
N SER A 203 -14.84 2.81 19.00
CA SER A 203 -14.40 1.45 18.68
C SER A 203 -13.06 1.50 17.94
N THR A 204 -12.31 0.39 18.00
CA THR A 204 -11.08 0.17 17.22
C THR A 204 -11.13 -1.14 16.43
N GLU A 205 -12.31 -1.77 16.38
CA GLU A 205 -12.54 -3.10 15.83
C GLU A 205 -12.34 -3.14 14.31
N LYS A 206 -12.60 -2.03 13.61
CA LYS A 206 -12.47 -1.95 12.14
C LYS A 206 -11.11 -1.43 11.69
N GLY A 207 -10.24 -1.08 12.63
CA GLY A 207 -8.89 -0.57 12.37
C GLY A 207 -8.77 0.94 12.47
N GLU A 208 -9.76 1.64 13.03
CA GLU A 208 -9.83 3.09 13.20
C GLU A 208 -8.55 3.64 13.85
N LYS A 209 -7.97 2.92 14.82
CA LYS A 209 -6.72 3.31 15.49
C LYS A 209 -5.50 3.41 14.56
N PHE A 210 -5.55 2.81 13.37
CA PHE A 210 -4.48 2.86 12.37
C PHE A 210 -4.68 3.98 11.35
N GLU A 211 -5.76 4.74 11.46
CA GLU A 211 -6.04 5.91 10.62
C GLU A 211 -5.41 7.19 11.20
N ARG A 212 -5.50 8.28 10.44
CA ARG A 212 -4.94 9.58 10.80
C ARG A 212 -5.82 10.31 11.82
N HIS A 213 -5.34 10.41 13.05
CA HIS A 213 -5.89 11.20 14.15
C HIS A 213 -5.00 12.41 14.44
N CYS A 214 -5.08 13.45 13.61
CA CYS A 214 -4.17 14.60 13.73
C CYS A 214 -4.52 15.50 14.93
N PRO A 215 -3.52 16.10 15.62
CA PRO A 215 -3.78 17.04 16.71
C PRO A 215 -4.54 18.29 16.27
N THR A 216 -5.45 18.78 17.13
CA THR A 216 -6.14 20.05 16.94
C THR A 216 -5.16 21.23 16.94
N GLU A 217 -5.62 22.36 16.43
CA GLU A 217 -4.88 23.62 16.49
C GLU A 217 -4.44 23.92 17.93
N GLY A 218 -3.19 24.35 18.12
CA GLY A 218 -2.55 24.53 19.43
C GLY A 218 -1.87 23.29 20.04
N LYS A 219 -2.25 22.06 19.64
CA LYS A 219 -1.58 20.81 20.06
C LYS A 219 -0.63 20.24 19.01
N ARG A 220 -0.55 20.88 17.84
CA ARG A 220 0.39 20.50 16.78
C ARG A 220 1.82 20.70 17.24
N LEU A 221 2.72 19.82 16.80
CA LEU A 221 4.14 19.96 17.11
C LEU A 221 4.70 21.22 16.44
N ASN A 222 5.43 22.01 17.23
CA ASN A 222 6.20 23.17 16.76
C ASN A 222 7.71 22.87 16.81
N CYS A 223 8.09 21.65 16.45
CA CYS A 223 9.47 21.18 16.42
C CYS A 223 9.65 20.11 15.34
N LEU A 224 10.89 19.91 14.90
CA LEU A 224 11.28 18.86 13.95
C LEU A 224 11.63 17.58 14.71
N VAL A 225 11.05 16.45 14.29
CA VAL A 225 11.39 15.13 14.86
C VAL A 225 12.84 14.81 14.47
N PRO A 226 13.74 14.56 15.45
CA PRO A 226 15.14 14.31 15.13
C PRO A 226 15.35 12.92 14.53
N PRO A 227 16.34 12.76 13.62
CA PRO A 227 16.72 11.45 13.12
C PRO A 227 17.42 10.62 14.21
N PRO A 228 17.58 9.29 14.00
CA PRO A 228 18.39 8.45 14.88
C PRO A 228 19.83 8.97 15.03
N LYS A 229 20.43 8.79 16.21
CA LYS A 229 21.82 9.20 16.46
C LYS A 229 22.77 8.46 15.51
N GLY A 230 23.58 9.22 14.78
CA GLY A 230 24.52 8.68 13.79
C GLY A 230 23.85 8.21 12.50
N TYR A 231 22.65 8.73 12.21
CA TYR A 231 21.97 8.55 10.92
C TYR A 231 22.95 8.83 9.77
N ARG A 232 22.83 8.02 8.71
CA ARG A 232 23.67 8.12 7.51
C ARG A 232 22.80 8.39 6.30
N PRO A 233 23.32 9.07 5.28
CA PRO A 233 22.66 9.12 3.98
C PRO A 233 22.27 7.69 3.52
N PRO A 234 21.03 7.49 3.05
CA PRO A 234 20.58 6.21 2.53
C PRO A 234 21.53 5.66 1.48
N ILE A 235 21.65 4.33 1.42
CA ILE A 235 22.44 3.69 0.37
C ILE A 235 21.80 4.05 -0.98
N PRO A 236 22.56 4.38 -2.03
CA PRO A 236 21.97 4.65 -3.34
C PRO A 236 21.35 3.41 -4.00
N TRP A 237 20.28 3.62 -4.77
CA TRP A 237 19.74 2.62 -5.68
C TRP A 237 20.79 2.21 -6.74
N PRO A 238 20.89 0.93 -7.16
CA PRO A 238 20.06 -0.23 -6.81
C PRO A 238 20.54 -1.02 -5.58
N LYS A 239 21.63 -0.62 -4.94
CA LYS A 239 22.19 -1.35 -3.79
C LYS A 239 21.25 -1.32 -2.58
N SER A 240 20.55 -0.19 -2.40
CA SER A 240 19.52 0.00 -1.39
C SER A 240 18.39 -1.02 -1.46
N ARG A 241 18.14 -1.62 -2.63
CA ARG A 241 17.17 -2.71 -2.80
C ARG A 241 17.43 -3.85 -1.81
N SER A 242 18.70 -4.16 -1.57
CA SER A 242 19.12 -5.35 -0.81
C SER A 242 19.83 -5.02 0.50
N GLU A 243 20.26 -3.77 0.71
CA GLU A 243 21.01 -3.36 1.90
C GLU A 243 20.54 -2.01 2.44
N VAL A 244 20.42 -1.89 3.77
CA VAL A 244 20.16 -0.62 4.49
C VAL A 244 21.11 -0.51 5.67
N TRP A 245 21.47 0.71 6.08
CA TRP A 245 22.26 0.93 7.28
C TRP A 245 21.49 0.56 8.55
N PHE A 246 22.11 -0.22 9.44
CA PHE A 246 21.51 -0.56 10.73
C PHE A 246 21.22 0.68 11.58
N VAL A 247 22.10 1.68 11.53
CA VAL A 247 21.97 2.91 12.33
C VAL A 247 20.78 3.78 11.94
N ASN A 248 20.31 3.67 10.69
CA ASN A 248 19.15 4.43 10.21
C ASN A 248 17.82 3.86 10.75
N VAL A 249 17.79 2.58 11.10
CA VAL A 249 16.60 1.89 11.65
C VAL A 249 17.04 0.94 12.77
N PRO A 250 17.49 1.43 13.94
CA PRO A 250 18.23 0.64 14.92
C PRO A 250 17.35 -0.31 15.76
N HIS A 251 16.56 -1.16 15.10
CA HIS A 251 15.59 -2.09 15.70
C HIS A 251 15.82 -3.51 15.19
N THR A 252 16.06 -4.46 16.09
CA THR A 252 16.29 -5.87 15.73
C THR A 252 15.03 -6.72 15.78
N ARG A 253 13.94 -6.24 16.41
CA ARG A 253 12.71 -7.02 16.63
C ARG A 253 12.19 -7.72 15.38
N LEU A 254 12.22 -7.05 14.23
CA LEU A 254 11.79 -7.66 12.96
C LEU A 254 12.72 -8.79 12.50
N VAL A 255 14.03 -8.67 12.73
CA VAL A 255 15.00 -9.75 12.49
C VAL A 255 14.75 -10.90 13.45
N ASP A 256 14.46 -10.63 14.71
CA ASP A 256 14.21 -11.64 15.74
C ASP A 256 12.90 -12.41 15.42
N ASP A 257 11.84 -11.70 15.01
CA ASP A 257 10.52 -12.28 14.71
C ASP A 257 10.44 -12.94 13.33
N LYS A 258 11.17 -12.43 12.32
CA LYS A 258 11.01 -12.80 10.89
C LYS A 258 12.29 -13.22 10.19
N GLY A 259 13.44 -13.24 10.87
CA GLY A 259 14.73 -13.59 10.28
C GLY A 259 14.78 -14.99 9.67
N GLY A 260 14.06 -15.96 10.27
CA GLY A 260 13.97 -17.34 9.76
C GLY A 260 13.20 -17.50 8.45
N GLN A 261 12.53 -16.45 7.95
CA GLN A 261 11.73 -16.50 6.71
C GLN A 261 12.43 -15.82 5.52
N ASN A 262 13.73 -15.53 5.63
CA ASN A 262 14.49 -14.75 4.64
C ASN A 262 13.84 -13.39 4.35
N TRP A 263 13.20 -12.75 5.33
CA TRP A 263 12.68 -11.39 5.17
C TRP A 263 13.79 -10.35 5.28
N ILE A 264 14.55 -10.45 6.37
CA ILE A 264 15.57 -9.50 6.77
C ILE A 264 16.60 -10.23 7.62
N THR A 265 17.88 -9.90 7.42
CA THR A 265 18.97 -10.38 8.26
C THR A 265 19.85 -9.20 8.66
N LYS A 266 20.50 -9.26 9.82
CA LYS A 266 21.48 -8.26 10.23
C LYS A 266 22.88 -8.80 9.93
N ASP A 267 23.64 -8.05 9.14
CA ASP A 267 25.06 -8.29 8.89
C ASP A 267 25.87 -7.07 9.33
N LYS A 268 26.52 -7.19 10.48
CA LYS A 268 27.32 -6.13 11.12
C LYS A 268 26.52 -4.82 11.26
N ASN A 269 26.85 -3.83 10.44
CA ASN A 269 26.29 -2.49 10.44
C ASN A 269 25.20 -2.28 9.37
N LYS A 270 24.71 -3.37 8.76
CA LYS A 270 23.67 -3.33 7.73
C LYS A 270 22.56 -4.33 7.99
N PHE A 271 21.37 -4.00 7.55
CA PHE A 271 20.34 -4.97 7.27
C PHE A 271 20.45 -5.42 5.82
N LYS A 272 20.20 -6.71 5.60
CA LYS A 272 20.15 -7.34 4.28
C LYS A 272 18.75 -7.89 4.03
N PHE A 273 18.23 -7.62 2.83
CA PHE A 273 16.92 -8.04 2.36
C PHE A 273 17.11 -9.01 1.19
N PRO A 274 17.08 -10.32 1.44
CA PRO A 274 17.28 -11.31 0.38
C PRO A 274 16.05 -11.44 -0.55
N GLY A 275 14.99 -10.66 -0.31
CA GLY A 275 13.77 -10.66 -1.12
C GLY A 275 12.82 -11.81 -0.82
N GLY A 276 13.11 -12.59 0.24
CA GLY A 276 12.26 -13.67 0.70
C GLY A 276 11.03 -13.17 1.47
N GLY A 277 10.19 -14.13 1.85
CA GLY A 277 8.85 -13.85 2.34
C GLY A 277 8.14 -15.12 2.75
N THR A 278 7.08 -15.03 3.56
CA THR A 278 6.25 -16.21 3.79
C THR A 278 5.50 -16.62 2.52
N GLN A 279 5.19 -15.67 1.65
CA GLN A 279 4.68 -15.93 0.30
C GLN A 279 5.81 -15.91 -0.74
N PHE A 280 6.86 -15.10 -0.55
CA PHE A 280 8.03 -15.10 -1.43
C PHE A 280 9.02 -16.24 -1.10
N ILE A 281 8.54 -17.48 -1.07
CA ILE A 281 9.34 -18.67 -0.73
C ILE A 281 10.55 -18.86 -1.65
N HIS A 282 10.45 -18.46 -2.91
CA HIS A 282 11.54 -18.47 -3.89
C HIS A 282 12.07 -17.06 -4.23
N GLY A 283 11.72 -16.07 -3.41
CA GLY A 283 12.07 -14.67 -3.61
C GLY A 283 11.03 -13.87 -4.42
N ALA A 284 11.00 -12.56 -4.19
CA ALA A 284 10.06 -11.63 -4.82
C ALA A 284 10.21 -11.58 -6.35
N ASP A 285 11.42 -11.77 -6.87
CA ASP A 285 11.68 -11.75 -8.32
C ASP A 285 10.95 -12.89 -9.04
N GLN A 286 11.09 -14.12 -8.54
CA GLN A 286 10.41 -15.29 -9.11
C GLN A 286 8.89 -15.21 -8.94
N TYR A 287 8.42 -14.60 -7.85
CA TYR A 287 7.00 -14.34 -7.63
C TYR A 287 6.42 -13.38 -8.69
N ILE A 288 7.14 -12.31 -9.02
CA ILE A 288 6.74 -11.37 -10.07
C ILE A 288 6.77 -12.04 -11.46
N ASP A 289 7.75 -12.92 -11.71
CA ASP A 289 7.79 -13.75 -12.92
C ASP A 289 6.60 -14.71 -13.00
N GLN A 290 6.20 -15.31 -11.87
CA GLN A 290 5.03 -16.17 -11.82
C GLN A 290 3.75 -15.39 -12.18
N ILE A 291 3.54 -14.20 -11.61
CA ILE A 291 2.39 -13.34 -11.97
C ILE A 291 2.39 -13.03 -13.48
N SER A 292 3.56 -12.74 -14.05
CA SER A 292 3.70 -12.45 -15.49
C SER A 292 3.39 -13.68 -16.37
N LYS A 293 3.67 -14.89 -15.88
CA LYS A 293 3.31 -16.15 -16.56
C LYS A 293 1.83 -16.48 -16.44
N MET A 294 1.24 -16.22 -15.27
CA MET A 294 -0.18 -16.44 -14.97
C MET A 294 -1.08 -15.58 -15.85
N VAL A 295 -0.71 -14.30 -16.05
CA VAL A 295 -1.44 -13.35 -16.88
C VAL A 295 -0.43 -12.56 -17.71
N SER A 296 -0.19 -13.02 -18.93
CA SER A 296 0.80 -12.42 -19.84
C SER A 296 0.55 -10.94 -20.09
N ASP A 297 -0.71 -10.50 -20.06
CA ASP A 297 -1.13 -9.13 -20.36
C ASP A 297 -0.71 -8.11 -19.29
N ILE A 298 -0.34 -8.53 -18.07
CA ILE A 298 0.15 -7.64 -17.01
C ILE A 298 1.42 -6.91 -17.47
N ARG A 299 2.33 -7.58 -18.19
CA ARG A 299 3.57 -7.03 -18.78
C ARG A 299 4.18 -5.87 -17.98
N PHE A 300 4.77 -6.16 -16.82
CA PHE A 300 5.39 -5.16 -15.95
C PHE A 300 6.39 -4.27 -16.72
N GLY A 301 6.29 -2.96 -16.50
CA GLY A 301 7.10 -1.94 -17.17
C GLY A 301 6.58 -1.52 -18.55
N VAL A 302 5.60 -2.24 -19.10
CA VAL A 302 4.98 -1.95 -20.40
C VAL A 302 3.50 -1.59 -20.24
N HIS A 303 2.68 -2.55 -19.80
CA HIS A 303 1.24 -2.32 -19.59
C HIS A 303 0.94 -1.93 -18.14
N THR A 304 1.64 -2.53 -17.19
CA THR A 304 1.56 -2.16 -15.77
C THR A 304 2.74 -1.26 -15.43
N ARG A 305 2.49 0.00 -15.12
CA ARG A 305 3.53 0.99 -14.79
C ARG A 305 3.38 1.56 -13.38
N VAL A 306 2.16 1.57 -12.84
CA VAL A 306 1.86 2.09 -11.51
C VAL A 306 1.13 1.03 -10.68
N ALA A 307 1.70 0.65 -9.54
CA ALA A 307 1.14 -0.38 -8.67
C ALA A 307 0.96 0.10 -7.22
N LEU A 308 -0.03 -0.45 -6.53
CA LEU A 308 -0.19 -0.30 -5.08
C LEU A 308 0.10 -1.65 -4.40
N ASP A 309 1.03 -1.67 -3.45
CA ASP A 309 1.38 -2.86 -2.67
C ASP A 309 0.84 -2.72 -1.24
N VAL A 310 -0.27 -3.39 -0.97
CA VAL A 310 -1.03 -3.31 0.28
C VAL A 310 -0.53 -4.35 1.27
N GLY A 311 -0.20 -3.90 2.48
CA GLY A 311 0.43 -4.74 3.50
C GLY A 311 1.84 -5.15 3.10
N CYS A 312 2.61 -4.18 2.59
CA CYS A 312 3.88 -4.41 1.88
C CYS A 312 4.99 -5.07 2.70
N GLY A 313 4.87 -5.15 4.03
CA GLY A 313 5.96 -5.60 4.89
C GLY A 313 7.16 -4.67 4.73
N VAL A 314 8.33 -5.24 4.45
CA VAL A 314 9.55 -4.49 4.13
C VAL A 314 9.59 -3.95 2.69
N ALA A 315 8.50 -4.06 1.92
CA ALA A 315 8.35 -3.63 0.52
C ALA A 315 9.24 -4.40 -0.49
N SER A 316 9.44 -5.70 -0.29
CA SER A 316 10.18 -6.53 -1.25
C SER A 316 9.52 -6.58 -2.63
N PHE A 317 8.18 -6.66 -2.70
CA PHE A 317 7.47 -6.65 -3.98
C PHE A 317 7.73 -5.33 -4.74
N GLY A 318 7.47 -4.19 -4.09
CA GLY A 318 7.73 -2.87 -4.68
C GLY A 318 9.19 -2.64 -5.08
N ALA A 319 10.16 -3.09 -4.28
CA ALA A 319 11.58 -2.95 -4.60
C ALA A 319 11.96 -3.74 -5.88
N PHE A 320 11.46 -4.97 -6.04
CA PHE A 320 11.78 -5.75 -7.24
C PHE A 320 11.01 -5.25 -8.48
N LEU A 321 9.79 -4.73 -8.30
CA LEU A 321 9.04 -4.06 -9.37
C LEU A 321 9.71 -2.77 -9.87
N LEU A 322 10.36 -2.00 -8.99
CA LEU A 322 11.14 -0.83 -9.39
C LEU A 322 12.29 -1.20 -10.34
N SER A 323 12.87 -2.39 -10.16
CA SER A 323 13.90 -2.93 -11.08
C SER A 323 13.33 -3.31 -12.46
N ARG A 324 12.00 -3.34 -12.60
CA ARG A 324 11.26 -3.69 -13.83
C ARG A 324 10.48 -2.49 -14.38
N ASN A 325 10.92 -1.26 -14.07
CA ASN A 325 10.30 -0.01 -14.51
C ASN A 325 8.83 0.15 -14.09
N VAL A 326 8.47 -0.37 -12.91
CA VAL A 326 7.14 -0.18 -12.31
C VAL A 326 7.28 0.63 -11.02
N ILE A 327 6.62 1.78 -10.98
CA ILE A 327 6.57 2.61 -9.77
C ILE A 327 5.51 2.00 -8.86
N THR A 328 5.95 1.52 -7.70
CA THR A 328 5.05 0.90 -6.71
C THR A 328 4.97 1.80 -5.48
N LEU A 329 3.75 2.12 -5.07
CA LEU A 329 3.49 2.72 -3.77
C LEU A 329 3.19 1.61 -2.77
N SER A 330 4.06 1.46 -1.78
CA SER A 330 3.93 0.43 -0.74
C SER A 330 3.25 1.00 0.50
N ILE A 331 2.17 0.38 0.96
CA ILE A 331 1.45 0.82 2.16
C ILE A 331 1.31 -0.29 3.20
N ALA A 332 1.38 0.11 4.47
CA ALA A 332 1.11 -0.74 5.61
C ALA A 332 0.67 0.13 6.80
N PRO A 333 -0.17 -0.40 7.71
CA PRO A 333 -0.45 0.27 8.97
C PRO A 333 0.82 0.35 9.83
N LYS A 334 0.84 1.28 10.79
CA LYS A 334 1.83 1.25 11.88
C LYS A 334 1.49 0.08 12.81
N ASP A 335 2.09 -1.08 12.56
CA ASP A 335 1.87 -2.27 13.38
C ASP A 335 2.92 -2.42 14.50
N VAL A 336 2.84 -3.51 15.25
CA VAL A 336 3.75 -3.83 16.37
C VAL A 336 5.22 -3.99 15.97
N HIS A 337 5.50 -4.09 14.67
CA HIS A 337 6.85 -4.16 14.14
C HIS A 337 7.40 -2.79 13.71
N GLU A 338 6.61 -1.71 13.87
CA GLU A 338 6.87 -0.25 13.84
C GLU A 338 7.63 0.34 12.64
N ASN A 339 8.62 -0.35 12.10
CA ASN A 339 9.65 0.17 11.20
C ASN A 339 9.55 -0.37 9.77
N GLN A 340 8.45 -1.04 9.40
CA GLN A 340 8.26 -1.64 8.08
C GLN A 340 8.33 -0.61 6.95
N ILE A 341 7.58 0.48 7.07
CA ILE A 341 7.58 1.59 6.10
C ILE A 341 8.92 2.33 6.10
N GLN A 342 9.57 2.49 7.26
CA GLN A 342 10.91 3.08 7.31
C GLN A 342 11.92 2.24 6.52
N PHE A 343 11.88 0.91 6.64
CA PHE A 343 12.73 0.06 5.81
C PHE A 343 12.45 0.21 4.32
N ALA A 344 11.18 0.33 3.90
CA ALA A 344 10.84 0.57 2.50
C ALA A 344 11.46 1.89 1.98
N LEU A 345 11.34 2.97 2.76
CA LEU A 345 11.90 4.28 2.43
C LEU A 345 13.43 4.26 2.36
N GLU A 346 14.10 3.64 3.34
CA GLU A 346 15.57 3.50 3.36
C GLU A 346 16.11 2.64 2.19
N ARG A 347 15.27 1.76 1.63
CA ARG A 347 15.58 0.98 0.41
C ARG A 347 15.35 1.78 -0.87
N GLY A 348 14.79 2.99 -0.79
CA GLY A 348 14.43 3.82 -1.95
C GLY A 348 13.10 3.48 -2.59
N VAL A 349 12.22 2.75 -1.87
CA VAL A 349 10.88 2.39 -2.37
C VAL A 349 9.87 3.44 -1.90
N PRO A 350 9.03 4.01 -2.79
CA PRO A 350 7.94 4.88 -2.38
C PRO A 350 6.99 4.16 -1.42
N ALA A 351 6.83 4.70 -0.21
CA ALA A 351 6.02 4.05 0.81
C ALA A 351 5.30 5.04 1.72
N MET A 352 4.14 4.64 2.24
CA MET A 352 3.33 5.45 3.14
C MET A 352 2.72 4.58 4.24
N VAL A 353 2.58 5.16 5.43
CA VAL A 353 1.77 4.52 6.47
C VAL A 353 0.30 4.79 6.17
N ALA A 354 -0.45 3.74 5.86
CA ALA A 354 -1.88 3.81 5.57
C ALA A 354 -2.55 2.46 5.85
N ALA A 355 -3.84 2.48 6.15
CA ALA A 355 -4.61 1.29 6.49
C ALA A 355 -5.97 1.31 5.80
N PHE A 356 -6.39 0.16 5.27
CA PHE A 356 -7.78 -0.06 4.90
C PHE A 356 -8.59 -0.27 6.18
N ALA A 357 -9.37 0.74 6.57
CA ALA A 357 -10.17 0.71 7.80
C ALA A 357 -11.60 1.25 7.58
N THR A 358 -11.83 2.54 7.86
CA THR A 358 -13.15 3.20 7.83
C THR A 358 -13.21 4.41 6.88
N HIS A 359 -12.08 4.94 6.43
CA HIS A 359 -12.00 6.06 5.49
C HIS A 359 -11.34 5.70 4.16
N ARG A 360 -11.79 6.35 3.06
CA ARG A 360 -11.13 6.31 1.74
C ARG A 360 -9.63 6.56 1.88
N LEU A 361 -8.83 5.84 1.11
CA LEU A 361 -7.41 6.15 0.96
C LEU A 361 -7.26 7.44 0.15
N LEU A 362 -6.20 8.19 0.45
CA LEU A 362 -5.90 9.49 -0.13
C LEU A 362 -5.31 9.38 -1.56
N TYR A 363 -5.90 8.53 -2.38
CA TYR A 363 -5.51 8.28 -3.76
C TYR A 363 -6.68 8.58 -4.69
N PRO A 364 -6.43 9.24 -5.84
CA PRO A 364 -7.46 9.45 -6.85
C PRO A 364 -8.06 8.14 -7.33
N SER A 365 -9.27 8.23 -7.89
CA SER A 365 -9.85 7.13 -8.63
C SER A 365 -8.99 6.76 -9.83
N GLN A 366 -8.98 5.48 -10.21
CA GLN A 366 -8.24 4.97 -11.37
C GLN A 366 -6.74 5.32 -11.39
N ALA A 367 -6.12 5.40 -10.21
CA ALA A 367 -4.70 5.73 -10.06
C ALA A 367 -3.76 4.56 -10.40
N PHE A 368 -4.18 3.32 -10.21
CA PHE A 368 -3.29 2.14 -10.28
C PHE A 368 -3.67 1.16 -11.40
N ASP A 369 -2.66 0.59 -12.06
CA ASP A 369 -2.82 -0.49 -13.05
C ASP A 369 -2.96 -1.85 -12.36
N LEU A 370 -2.27 -2.02 -11.23
CA LEU A 370 -2.27 -3.23 -10.41
C LEU A 370 -2.37 -2.85 -8.92
N ILE A 371 -3.27 -3.51 -8.21
CA ILE A 371 -3.29 -3.50 -6.74
C ILE A 371 -2.94 -4.90 -6.25
N HIS A 372 -1.90 -5.01 -5.43
CA HIS A 372 -1.38 -6.25 -4.91
C HIS A 372 -1.59 -6.33 -3.39
N CYS A 373 -2.05 -7.46 -2.89
CA CYS A 373 -2.01 -7.79 -1.46
C CYS A 373 -1.47 -9.20 -1.26
N SER A 374 -0.40 -9.32 -0.48
CA SER A 374 0.15 -10.60 -0.04
C SER A 374 0.08 -10.71 1.48
N ARG A 375 -0.82 -11.56 1.99
CA ARG A 375 -1.09 -11.71 3.44
C ARG A 375 -1.30 -10.38 4.18
N CYS A 376 -1.98 -9.43 3.55
CA CYS A 376 -2.24 -8.11 4.15
C CYS A 376 -3.19 -8.13 5.36
N ARG A 377 -3.78 -9.29 5.72
CA ARG A 377 -4.72 -9.46 6.84
C ARG A 377 -5.96 -8.56 6.77
N ILE A 378 -6.31 -8.13 5.57
CA ILE A 378 -7.53 -7.38 5.30
C ILE A 378 -8.65 -8.38 5.03
N ASN A 379 -9.78 -8.22 5.73
CA ASN A 379 -11.00 -8.92 5.36
C ASN A 379 -11.71 -8.13 4.25
N TRP A 380 -11.48 -8.52 2.99
CA TRP A 380 -12.03 -7.85 1.82
C TRP A 380 -13.56 -7.98 1.70
N THR A 381 -14.17 -8.98 2.35
CA THR A 381 -15.61 -9.26 2.28
C THR A 381 -16.40 -8.61 3.43
N ARG A 382 -15.71 -8.00 4.40
CA ARG A 382 -16.32 -7.28 5.52
C ARG A 382 -17.20 -6.13 5.03
N ASP A 383 -18.29 -5.86 5.77
CA ASP A 383 -19.19 -4.73 5.53
C ASP A 383 -19.65 -4.68 4.06
N ASP A 384 -20.21 -5.79 3.56
CA ASP A 384 -20.66 -5.97 2.18
C ASP A 384 -19.58 -5.80 1.09
N GLY A 385 -18.29 -5.82 1.48
CA GLY A 385 -17.17 -5.67 0.56
C GLY A 385 -16.71 -4.23 0.36
N VAL A 386 -16.99 -3.33 1.30
CA VAL A 386 -16.67 -1.90 1.15
C VAL A 386 -15.18 -1.61 0.95
N LEU A 387 -14.30 -2.44 1.52
CA LEU A 387 -12.86 -2.29 1.31
C LEU A 387 -12.45 -2.70 -0.11
N LEU A 388 -13.12 -3.69 -0.69
CA LEU A 388 -12.89 -4.08 -2.08
C LEU A 388 -13.49 -3.05 -3.05
N LEU A 389 -14.55 -2.35 -2.66
CA LEU A 389 -15.02 -1.17 -3.41
C LEU A 389 -13.98 -0.06 -3.44
N GLU A 390 -13.26 0.17 -2.36
CA GLU A 390 -12.16 1.14 -2.38
C GLU A 390 -11.07 0.73 -3.37
N VAL A 391 -10.71 -0.56 -3.40
CA VAL A 391 -9.81 -1.10 -4.42
C VAL A 391 -10.39 -0.86 -5.82
N ASN A 392 -11.69 -1.11 -6.01
CA ASN A 392 -12.37 -0.86 -7.27
C ASN A 392 -12.31 0.62 -7.69
N ARG A 393 -12.47 1.57 -6.77
CA ARG A 393 -12.35 3.01 -7.04
C ARG A 393 -10.96 3.36 -7.56
N MET A 394 -9.92 2.90 -6.87
CA MET A 394 -8.52 3.24 -7.17
C MET A 394 -7.94 2.48 -8.37
N LEU A 395 -8.48 1.32 -8.71
CA LEU A 395 -8.02 0.50 -9.83
C LEU A 395 -8.55 1.04 -11.16
N ARG A 396 -7.68 1.14 -12.16
CA ARG A 396 -8.08 1.51 -13.54
C ARG A 396 -9.04 0.50 -14.15
N ALA A 397 -9.90 0.96 -15.04
CA ALA A 397 -10.70 0.07 -15.87
C ALA A 397 -9.79 -0.94 -16.60
N GLY A 398 -10.12 -2.24 -16.52
CA GLY A 398 -9.27 -3.31 -17.05
C GLY A 398 -8.01 -3.63 -16.24
N GLY A 399 -7.75 -2.92 -15.14
CA GLY A 399 -6.64 -3.17 -14.23
C GLY A 399 -6.81 -4.45 -13.41
N TYR A 400 -5.75 -4.84 -12.72
CA TYR A 400 -5.68 -6.13 -12.03
C TYR A 400 -5.64 -5.99 -10.50
N PHE A 401 -6.31 -6.90 -9.82
CA PHE A 401 -6.15 -7.12 -8.38
C PHE A 401 -5.52 -8.49 -8.15
N ALA A 402 -4.30 -8.51 -7.62
CA ALA A 402 -3.56 -9.73 -7.31
C ALA A 402 -3.56 -9.98 -5.80
N TRP A 403 -4.20 -11.07 -5.38
CA TRP A 403 -4.31 -11.44 -3.97
C TRP A 403 -3.61 -12.77 -3.70
N ALA A 404 -2.61 -12.72 -2.82
CA ALA A 404 -1.88 -13.88 -2.33
C ALA A 404 -2.30 -14.23 -0.89
N ALA A 405 -3.37 -15.02 -0.76
CA ALA A 405 -3.87 -15.55 0.50
C ALA A 405 -3.08 -16.80 0.95
N GLN A 406 -3.30 -17.32 2.17
CA GLN A 406 -2.69 -18.61 2.53
C GLN A 406 -3.35 -19.74 1.70
N PRO A 407 -2.59 -20.69 1.12
CA PRO A 407 -3.13 -21.78 0.29
C PRO A 407 -3.91 -22.86 1.07
N VAL A 408 -4.42 -22.55 2.25
CA VAL A 408 -5.05 -23.51 3.16
C VAL A 408 -6.53 -23.75 2.80
N TYR A 409 -7.01 -23.18 1.68
CA TYR A 409 -8.31 -23.50 1.06
C TYR A 409 -8.52 -25.01 0.78
N LYS A 410 -7.46 -25.83 0.85
CA LYS A 410 -7.59 -27.29 0.73
C LYS A 410 -8.06 -27.98 2.00
N HIS A 411 -7.85 -27.43 3.21
CA HIS A 411 -7.94 -28.20 4.46
C HIS A 411 -8.65 -27.50 5.64
N GLU A 412 -9.07 -26.24 5.52
CA GLU A 412 -9.81 -25.53 6.58
C GLU A 412 -11.11 -24.92 6.05
N GLU A 413 -12.25 -25.28 6.66
CA GLU A 413 -13.60 -24.84 6.25
C GLU A 413 -13.74 -23.31 6.27
N ALA A 414 -13.21 -22.64 7.30
CA ALA A 414 -13.28 -21.18 7.43
C ALA A 414 -12.61 -20.44 6.25
N LEU A 415 -11.55 -21.00 5.68
CA LEU A 415 -10.84 -20.41 4.55
C LEU A 415 -11.52 -20.73 3.21
N GLN A 416 -12.28 -21.82 3.13
CA GLN A 416 -13.16 -22.10 1.99
C GLN A 416 -14.35 -21.15 1.97
N GLU A 417 -14.91 -20.85 3.14
CA GLU A 417 -15.98 -19.86 3.28
C GLU A 417 -15.50 -18.47 2.87
N GLN A 418 -14.36 -18.01 3.40
CA GLN A 418 -13.76 -16.73 3.00
C GLN A 418 -13.49 -16.66 1.48
N TRP A 419 -13.03 -17.76 0.89
CA TRP A 419 -12.81 -17.84 -0.54
C TRP A 419 -14.13 -17.72 -1.34
N LYS A 420 -15.17 -18.44 -0.91
CA LYS A 420 -16.50 -18.38 -1.53
C LYS A 420 -17.12 -17.00 -1.42
N GLU A 421 -16.97 -16.33 -0.27
CA GLU A 421 -17.41 -14.95 -0.09
C GLU A 421 -16.68 -13.99 -1.03
N MET A 422 -15.37 -14.20 -1.23
CA MET A 422 -14.58 -13.39 -2.16
C MET A 422 -15.02 -13.59 -3.61
N GLU A 423 -15.25 -14.83 -4.04
CA GLU A 423 -15.79 -15.14 -5.37
C GLU A 423 -17.18 -14.53 -5.57
N ASP A 424 -18.09 -14.69 -4.60
CA ASP A 424 -19.42 -14.09 -4.63
C ASP A 424 -19.36 -12.56 -4.73
N LEU A 425 -18.54 -11.91 -3.90
CA LEU A 425 -18.36 -10.46 -3.91
C LEU A 425 -17.79 -9.97 -5.25
N THR A 426 -16.74 -10.63 -5.76
CA THR A 426 -16.12 -10.25 -7.04
C THR A 426 -17.07 -10.43 -8.21
N ASN A 427 -17.89 -11.50 -8.21
CA ASN A 427 -18.95 -11.69 -9.18
C ASN A 427 -20.01 -10.57 -9.12
N ARG A 428 -20.44 -10.17 -7.92
CA ARG A 428 -21.34 -9.02 -7.72
C ARG A 428 -20.70 -7.70 -8.14
N LEU A 429 -19.38 -7.59 -8.05
CA LEU A 429 -18.59 -6.46 -8.57
C LEU A 429 -18.22 -6.62 -10.04
N CYS A 430 -18.74 -7.63 -10.75
CA CYS A 430 -18.45 -7.88 -12.16
C CYS A 430 -16.97 -8.13 -12.48
N TRP A 431 -16.14 -8.43 -11.48
CA TRP A 431 -14.72 -8.72 -11.69
C TRP A 431 -14.54 -10.12 -12.24
N GLU A 432 -13.65 -10.25 -13.22
CA GLU A 432 -13.33 -11.52 -13.84
C GLU A 432 -12.14 -12.17 -13.12
N LEU A 433 -12.28 -13.39 -12.61
CA LEU A 433 -11.16 -14.18 -12.12
C LEU A 433 -10.35 -14.72 -13.31
N VAL A 434 -9.26 -14.04 -13.67
CA VAL A 434 -8.47 -14.35 -14.88
C VAL A 434 -7.42 -15.44 -14.65
N SER A 435 -6.94 -15.61 -13.42
CA SER A 435 -5.99 -16.68 -13.09
C SER A 435 -6.00 -17.02 -11.61
N LYS A 436 -5.78 -18.30 -11.31
CA LYS A 436 -5.65 -18.84 -9.96
C LYS A 436 -4.64 -19.98 -9.96
N GLU A 437 -3.46 -19.74 -9.37
CA GLU A 437 -2.40 -20.72 -9.29
C GLU A 437 -1.78 -20.75 -7.89
N GLY A 438 -1.81 -21.92 -7.26
CA GLY A 438 -1.31 -22.10 -5.90
C GLY A 438 -2.03 -21.14 -4.94
N TYR A 439 -1.29 -20.21 -4.35
CA TYR A 439 -1.83 -19.25 -3.37
C TYR A 439 -2.14 -17.87 -3.95
N ILE A 440 -1.95 -17.67 -5.26
CA ILE A 440 -2.17 -16.40 -5.96
C ILE A 440 -3.46 -16.50 -6.75
N ALA A 441 -4.31 -15.49 -6.61
CA ALA A 441 -5.47 -15.28 -7.47
C ALA A 441 -5.45 -13.87 -8.03
N ILE A 442 -5.81 -13.74 -9.29
CA ILE A 442 -5.75 -12.48 -10.03
C ILE A 442 -7.13 -12.23 -10.65
N TRP A 443 -7.71 -11.10 -10.30
CA TRP A 443 -8.94 -10.60 -10.89
C TRP A 443 -8.66 -9.42 -11.81
N ARG A 444 -9.53 -9.25 -12.81
CA ARG A 444 -9.55 -8.10 -13.70
C ARG A 444 -10.82 -7.30 -13.47
N LYS A 445 -10.67 -5.99 -13.27
CA LYS A 445 -11.79 -5.05 -13.20
C LYS A 445 -12.41 -4.85 -14.58
N PRO A 446 -13.75 -4.72 -14.72
CA PRO A 446 -14.39 -4.37 -15.98
C PRO A 446 -13.80 -3.14 -16.68
N LEU A 447 -13.89 -3.13 -18.01
CA LEU A 447 -13.48 -1.99 -18.83
C LEU A 447 -14.50 -0.83 -18.80
N ASN A 448 -15.75 -1.13 -18.43
CA ASN A 448 -16.87 -0.18 -18.43
C ASN A 448 -17.93 -0.59 -17.40
N ASN A 449 -18.92 0.28 -17.21
CA ASN A 449 -19.97 0.10 -16.22
C ASN A 449 -21.18 -0.72 -16.71
N ILE A 450 -21.11 -1.35 -17.90
CA ILE A 450 -22.26 -2.09 -18.47
C ILE A 450 -22.75 -3.15 -17.49
N CYS A 451 -21.86 -3.96 -16.92
CA CYS A 451 -22.26 -4.99 -15.97
C CYS A 451 -22.86 -4.39 -14.68
N TYR A 452 -22.28 -3.30 -14.16
CA TYR A 452 -22.80 -2.63 -12.96
C TYR A 452 -24.23 -2.13 -13.15
N ASN A 453 -24.55 -1.56 -14.31
CA ASN A 453 -25.86 -1.01 -14.61
C ASN A 453 -26.96 -2.08 -14.76
N HIS A 454 -26.59 -3.33 -15.04
CA HIS A 454 -27.54 -4.45 -15.18
C HIS A 454 -27.66 -5.31 -13.91
N ARG A 455 -27.06 -4.89 -12.78
CA ARG A 455 -27.18 -5.61 -11.51
C ARG A 455 -28.60 -5.51 -10.97
N ASP A 456 -29.07 -6.60 -10.37
CA ASP A 456 -30.39 -6.64 -9.74
C ASP A 456 -30.52 -5.57 -8.65
N ALA A 457 -31.71 -4.99 -8.54
CA ALA A 457 -32.01 -4.02 -7.50
C ALA A 457 -31.77 -4.62 -6.10
N GLY A 458 -31.06 -3.89 -5.24
CA GLY A 458 -30.70 -4.36 -3.89
C GLY A 458 -29.41 -5.18 -3.82
N THR A 459 -28.71 -5.41 -4.94
CA THR A 459 -27.40 -6.07 -4.93
C THR A 459 -26.40 -5.29 -4.07
N LYS A 460 -25.74 -5.98 -3.15
CA LYS A 460 -24.66 -5.41 -2.34
C LYS A 460 -23.30 -5.59 -3.03
N PRO A 461 -22.33 -4.70 -2.80
CA PRO A 461 -22.53 -3.37 -2.25
C PRO A 461 -23.26 -2.47 -3.28
N PRO A 462 -24.05 -1.48 -2.83
CA PRO A 462 -24.89 -0.65 -3.70
C PRO A 462 -24.06 0.24 -4.65
N LEU A 463 -24.66 0.70 -5.75
CA LEU A 463 -24.06 1.69 -6.68
C LEU A 463 -24.14 3.11 -6.11
N CYS A 464 -23.25 4.01 -6.55
CA CYS A 464 -23.16 5.37 -6.01
C CYS A 464 -24.36 6.22 -6.32
N ASP A 465 -24.63 7.09 -5.36
CA ASP A 465 -25.44 8.27 -5.60
C ASP A 465 -24.69 9.14 -6.62
N LEU A 466 -25.43 9.84 -7.47
CA LEU A 466 -24.86 10.67 -8.54
C LEU A 466 -23.98 11.81 -8.00
N ASP A 467 -24.17 12.17 -6.74
CA ASP A 467 -23.44 13.23 -6.05
C ASP A 467 -22.13 12.73 -5.39
N ASP A 468 -21.84 11.43 -5.44
CA ASP A 468 -20.59 10.88 -4.88
C ASP A 468 -19.41 11.11 -5.84
N GLU A 469 -18.66 12.17 -5.58
CA GLU A 469 -17.41 12.48 -6.27
C GLU A 469 -16.31 11.46 -5.89
N PRO A 470 -15.87 10.58 -6.81
CA PRO A 470 -14.88 9.53 -6.50
C PRO A 470 -13.49 10.06 -6.15
N ASP A 471 -13.16 11.30 -6.51
CA ASP A 471 -11.89 11.94 -6.18
C ASP A 471 -11.97 12.80 -4.90
N ASN A 472 -13.14 12.86 -4.24
CA ASN A 472 -13.27 13.45 -2.91
C ASN A 472 -12.74 12.47 -1.85
N VAL A 473 -11.45 12.56 -1.56
CA VAL A 473 -10.73 11.57 -0.73
C VAL A 473 -10.55 11.99 0.73
N TRP A 474 -10.77 13.27 1.08
CA TRP A 474 -10.44 13.79 2.41
C TRP A 474 -11.53 13.46 3.43
N TYR A 475 -11.18 12.63 4.41
CA TYR A 475 -12.04 12.28 5.56
C TYR A 475 -13.42 11.72 5.18
N PHE A 476 -13.51 11.06 4.02
CA PHE A 476 -14.74 10.42 3.57
C PHE A 476 -14.86 9.01 4.16
N CYS A 477 -15.91 8.76 4.93
CA CYS A 477 -16.20 7.45 5.52
C CYS A 477 -16.77 6.46 4.50
N TYR A 478 -16.29 5.22 4.54
CA TYR A 478 -16.78 4.09 3.73
C TYR A 478 -18.27 3.81 3.89
N PHE A 479 -18.87 4.15 5.03
CA PHE A 479 -20.31 3.92 5.28
C PHE A 479 -21.24 4.79 4.41
N HIS A 480 -20.69 5.75 3.66
CA HIS A 480 -21.39 6.47 2.60
C HIS A 480 -20.94 6.07 1.20
N LEU A 481 -20.08 5.04 1.09
CA LEU A 481 -19.60 4.55 -0.19
C LEU A 481 -20.45 3.46 -0.79
N THR A 482 -20.52 3.62 -2.07
CA THR A 482 -21.32 2.93 -3.03
C THR A 482 -20.39 2.76 -4.26
N ALA A 483 -20.79 2.05 -5.32
CA ALA A 483 -19.94 1.81 -6.49
C ALA A 483 -20.28 2.77 -7.64
N ILE A 484 -19.31 3.55 -8.13
CA ILE A 484 -19.50 4.69 -9.07
C ILE A 484 -20.60 4.41 -10.11
N LYS A 485 -21.71 5.16 -10.00
CA LYS A 485 -22.76 5.23 -11.02
C LYS A 485 -22.31 6.29 -12.06
N PRO A 486 -22.52 6.05 -13.37
CA PRO A 486 -22.06 6.96 -14.43
C PRO A 486 -22.63 8.36 -14.32
#